data_AF-A0AAE4F2A9-F1
#
_entry.id   AF-A0AAE4F2A9-F1
#
_cell.length_a   1.000
_cell.length_b   1.000
_cell.length_c   1.000
_cell.angle_alpha   90.00
_cell.angle_beta   90.00
_cell.angle_gamma   90.00
#
_symmetry.space_group_name_H-M   'P 1'
#
loop_
_entity.id
_entity.type
_entity.pdbx_description
1 polymer ?
#
loop_
_entity_poly.entity_id
_entity_poly.type
_entity_poly.pdbx_seq_one_letter_code
_entity_poly.pdbx_strand_id
1 'polypeptide(L)'
;MTLRTAVHQSKILTFVVLGAFVWLLLTLFEVLSTIEFGTGTASFVGQNALGGLAGIAVLAIVLGTLVVLYAEITEADPAPQSWPPSDE
;
A
#
# COMPACT_ATOMS: atom_id res chain seq x y z
N MET A 1 -15.17 9.93 14.02
CA MET A 1 -14.59 10.50 12.79
C MET A 1 -13.73 9.43 12.17
N THR A 2 -14.08 8.94 11.00
CA THR A 2 -13.41 7.79 10.38
C THR A 2 -12.37 8.28 9.38
N LEU A 3 -11.43 7.40 9.01
CA LEU A 3 -10.44 7.65 7.95
C LEU A 3 -11.10 8.09 6.63
N ARG A 4 -12.29 7.55 6.36
CA ARG A 4 -13.19 7.96 5.26
C ARG A 4 -13.53 9.45 5.33
N THR A 5 -13.89 9.98 6.50
CA THR A 5 -14.19 11.42 6.67
C THR A 5 -12.98 12.31 6.36
N ALA A 6 -11.78 11.91 6.80
CA ALA A 6 -10.56 12.68 6.56
C ALA A 6 -10.16 12.73 5.07
N VAL A 7 -10.29 11.61 4.35
CA VAL A 7 -10.05 11.53 2.91
C VAL A 7 -11.09 12.33 2.12
N HIS A 8 -12.36 12.25 2.51
CA HIS A 8 -13.42 12.97 1.83
C HIS A 8 -13.32 14.50 2.00
N GLN A 9 -12.79 14.94 3.14
CA GLN A 9 -12.60 16.35 3.47
C GLN A 9 -11.31 16.95 2.87
N SER A 10 -10.27 16.14 2.62
CA SER A 10 -8.98 16.61 2.08
C SER A 10 -8.55 15.84 0.84
N LYS A 11 -8.89 16.37 -0.34
CA LYS A 11 -8.45 15.82 -1.64
C LYS A 11 -6.93 15.73 -1.78
N ILE A 12 -6.20 16.61 -1.10
CA ILE A 12 -4.72 16.63 -1.08
C ILE A 12 -4.17 15.36 -0.43
N LEU A 13 -4.82 14.83 0.61
CA LEU A 13 -4.39 13.60 1.27
C LEU A 13 -4.37 12.44 0.28
N THR A 14 -5.40 12.30 -0.55
CA THR A 14 -5.47 11.25 -1.58
C THR A 14 -4.33 11.37 -2.59
N PHE A 15 -4.02 12.58 -3.06
CA PHE A 15 -2.91 12.79 -4.00
C PHE A 15 -1.55 12.44 -3.37
N VAL A 16 -1.32 12.83 -2.11
CA VAL A 16 -0.08 12.50 -1.39
C VAL A 16 0.05 11.00 -1.20
N VAL A 17 -1.02 10.32 -0.79
CA VAL A 17 -1.04 8.86 -0.61
C VAL A 17 -0.77 8.14 -1.93
N LEU A 18 -1.37 8.60 -3.03
CA LEU A 18 -1.15 8.01 -4.36
C LEU A 18 0.29 8.25 -4.86
N GLY A 19 0.84 9.43 -4.62
CA GLY A 19 2.25 9.71 -4.89
C GLY A 19 3.20 8.82 -4.07
N ALA A 20 2.92 8.65 -2.77
CA ALA A 20 3.67 7.76 -1.89
C ALA A 20 3.56 6.29 -2.34
N PHE A 21 2.39 5.87 -2.80
CA PHE A 21 2.16 4.53 -3.34
C PHE A 21 3.02 4.27 -4.59
N VAL A 22 3.03 5.20 -5.55
CA VAL A 22 3.88 5.10 -6.74
C VAL A 22 5.36 5.09 -6.36
N TRP A 23 5.76 5.95 -5.41
CA TRP A 23 7.14 5.98 -4.93
C TRP A 23 7.56 4.65 -4.30
N LEU A 24 6.71 4.02 -3.48
CA LEU A 24 6.98 2.70 -2.90
C LEU A 24 7.12 1.60 -3.96
N LEU A 25 6.36 1.67 -5.06
CA LEU A 25 6.53 0.73 -6.19
C LEU A 25 7.89 0.90 -6.87
N LEU A 26 8.35 2.14 -7.05
CA LEU A 26 9.68 2.41 -7.61
C LEU A 26 10.79 1.91 -6.67
N THR A 27 10.64 2.13 -5.36
CA THR A 27 11.57 1.62 -4.35
C THR A 27 11.60 0.08 -4.35
N LEU A 28 10.45 -0.59 -4.50
CA LEU A 28 10.40 -2.04 -4.62
C LEU A 28 11.15 -2.53 -5.86
N PHE A 29 10.98 -1.86 -6.99
CA PHE A 29 11.71 -2.16 -8.22
C PHE A 29 13.22 -1.94 -8.08
N GLU A 30 13.63 -0.88 -7.39
CA GLU A 30 15.03 -0.60 -7.10
C GLU A 30 15.65 -1.68 -6.22
N VAL A 31 14.96 -2.10 -5.15
CA VAL A 31 15.41 -3.21 -4.30
C VAL A 31 15.56 -4.49 -5.11
N LEU A 32 14.57 -4.85 -5.94
CA LEU A 32 14.64 -6.02 -6.82
C LEU A 32 15.84 -5.97 -7.77
N SER A 33 16.13 -4.79 -8.32
CA SER A 33 17.23 -4.57 -9.27
C SER A 33 18.62 -4.57 -8.59
N THR A 34 18.66 -4.29 -7.28
CA THR A 34 19.89 -4.18 -6.49
C THR A 34 20.29 -5.51 -5.86
N ILE A 35 19.42 -6.53 -5.87
CA ILE A 35 19.76 -7.84 -5.30
C ILE A 35 20.83 -8.52 -6.14
N GLU A 36 22.02 -8.60 -5.55
CA GLU A 36 23.12 -9.40 -6.08
C GLU A 36 23.05 -10.81 -5.47
N PHE A 37 22.74 -11.80 -6.31
CA PHE A 37 22.73 -13.22 -5.93
C PHE A 37 24.13 -13.86 -5.98
N GLY A 38 25.15 -13.10 -6.40
CA GLY A 38 26.53 -13.56 -6.46
C GLY A 38 27.17 -13.61 -5.08
N THR A 39 28.09 -14.55 -4.86
CA THR A 39 28.93 -14.68 -3.66
C THR A 39 30.06 -13.64 -3.62
N GLY A 40 29.86 -12.49 -4.28
CA GLY A 40 30.89 -11.50 -4.60
C GLY A 40 31.47 -10.85 -3.35
N THR A 41 32.77 -10.98 -3.20
CA THR A 41 33.63 -10.50 -2.09
C THR A 41 33.73 -8.97 -1.96
N ALA A 42 32.77 -8.22 -2.50
CA ALA A 42 32.69 -6.76 -2.49
C ALA A 42 31.32 -6.22 -2.02
N SER A 43 30.51 -7.01 -1.32
CA SER A 43 29.19 -6.57 -0.83
C SER A 43 29.29 -5.53 0.29
N PHE A 44 28.72 -4.36 0.06
CA PHE A 44 28.35 -3.42 1.13
C PHE A 44 27.38 -4.11 2.09
N VAL A 45 27.53 -3.86 3.40
CA VAL A 45 26.63 -4.41 4.44
C VAL A 45 25.18 -4.02 4.10
N GLY A 46 24.33 -5.02 3.86
CA GLY A 46 22.91 -4.83 3.55
C GLY A 46 22.52 -5.09 2.09
N GLN A 47 23.46 -5.11 1.14
CA GLN A 47 23.23 -5.48 -0.27
C GLN A 47 23.45 -6.98 -0.50
N ASN A 48 22.85 -7.82 0.35
CA ASN A 48 22.90 -9.27 0.19
C ASN A 48 21.49 -9.82 -0.07
N ALA A 49 21.42 -11.04 -0.62
CA ALA A 49 20.15 -11.67 -0.99
C ALA A 49 19.13 -11.72 0.16
N LEU A 50 19.57 -11.96 1.41
CA LEU A 50 18.69 -12.00 2.58
C LEU A 50 18.11 -10.62 2.92
N GLY A 51 18.95 -9.57 2.89
CA GLY A 51 18.51 -8.19 3.13
C GLY A 51 17.53 -7.71 2.06
N GLY A 52 17.79 -8.04 0.80
CA GLY A 52 16.89 -7.73 -0.30
C GLY A 52 15.54 -8.43 -0.19
N LEU A 53 15.52 -9.73 0.14
CA LEU A 53 14.28 -10.48 0.36
C LEU A 53 13.46 -9.90 1.53
N ALA A 54 14.11 -9.53 2.64
CA ALA A 54 13.44 -8.88 3.76
C ALA A 54 12.86 -7.51 3.35
N GLY A 55 13.61 -6.71 2.58
CA GLY A 55 13.15 -5.43 2.04
C GLY A 55 11.91 -5.60 1.14
N ILE A 56 11.94 -6.57 0.23
CA ILE A 56 10.80 -6.91 -0.64
C ILE A 56 9.57 -7.29 0.20
N ALA A 57 9.75 -8.16 1.20
CA ALA A 57 8.64 -8.60 2.04
C ALA A 57 7.98 -7.43 2.78
N VAL A 58 8.79 -6.54 3.38
CA VAL A 58 8.28 -5.35 4.08
C VAL A 58 7.56 -4.42 3.12
N LEU A 59 8.14 -4.12 1.95
CA LEU A 59 7.52 -3.26 0.95
C LEU A 59 6.21 -3.85 0.42
N ALA A 60 6.15 -5.17 0.20
CA ALA A 60 4.95 -5.87 -0.24
C ALA A 60 3.83 -5.79 0.82
N ILE A 61 4.16 -5.94 2.10
CA ILE A 61 3.20 -5.77 3.20
C ILE A 61 2.64 -4.35 3.21
N VAL A 62 3.51 -3.34 3.17
CA VAL A 62 3.10 -1.93 3.19
C VAL A 62 2.21 -1.59 1.99
N LEU A 63 2.60 -2.00 0.78
CA LEU A 63 1.80 -1.82 -0.43
C LEU A 63 0.45 -2.54 -0.32
N GLY A 64 0.45 -3.78 0.18
CA GLY A 64 -0.77 -4.55 0.41
C GLY A 64 -1.72 -3.85 1.39
N THR A 65 -1.19 -3.33 2.50
CA THR A 65 -1.99 -2.55 3.46
C THR A 65 -2.61 -1.31 2.83
N LEU A 66 -1.87 -0.58 1.98
CA LEU A 66 -2.41 0.59 1.27
C LEU A 66 -3.54 0.21 0.31
N VAL A 67 -3.43 -0.93 -0.39
CA VAL A 67 -4.48 -1.44 -1.27
C VAL A 67 -5.73 -1.83 -0.47
N VAL A 68 -5.58 -2.56 0.63
CA VAL A 68 -6.70 -2.94 1.51
C VAL A 68 -7.41 -1.71 2.05
N LEU A 69 -6.65 -0.73 2.54
CA LEU A 69 -7.19 0.52 3.06
C LEU A 69 -7.95 1.30 1.98
N TYR A 70 -7.46 1.32 0.75
CA TYR A 70 -8.18 1.93 -0.38
C TYR A 70 -9.50 1.20 -0.68
N ALA A 71 -9.51 -0.14 -0.62
CA ALA A 71 -10.71 -0.94 -0.84
C ALA A 71 -11.78 -0.63 0.22
N GLU A 72 -11.40 -0.61 1.51
CA GLU A 72 -12.30 -0.29 2.62
C GLU A 72 -12.92 1.13 2.50
N ILE A 73 -12.12 2.10 2.04
CA ILE A 73 -12.61 3.47 1.86
C ILE A 73 -13.62 3.55 0.71
N THR A 74 -13.43 2.75 -0.34
CA THR A 74 -14.24 2.78 -1.56
C THR A 74 -15.49 1.90 -1.47
N GLU A 75 -15.52 0.95 -0.52
CA GLU A 75 -16.65 0.07 -0.31
C GLU A 75 -17.93 0.87 0.02
N ALA A 76 -18.96 0.72 -0.81
CA ALA A 76 -20.23 1.39 -0.58
C ALA A 76 -20.90 0.77 0.64
N ASP A 77 -21.24 1.59 1.64
CA ASP A 77 -22.08 1.13 2.73
C ASP A 77 -23.40 0.60 2.14
N PRO A 78 -23.98 -0.48 2.72
CA PRO A 78 -25.28 -0.96 2.26
C PRO A 78 -26.25 0.21 2.31
N ALA A 79 -26.94 0.45 1.20
CA ALA A 79 -27.90 1.54 1.10
C ALA A 79 -28.87 1.43 2.29
N PRO A 80 -29.23 2.55 2.95
CA PRO A 80 -30.23 2.51 4.00
C PRO A 80 -31.46 1.80 3.46
N GLN A 81 -32.00 0.83 4.22
CA GLN A 81 -33.29 0.26 3.86
C GLN A 81 -34.28 1.40 3.70
N SER A 82 -35.03 1.40 2.60
CA SER A 82 -36.09 2.36 2.38
C SER A 82 -37.08 2.26 3.53
N TRP A 83 -37.33 3.38 4.20
CA TRP A 83 -38.38 3.48 5.21
C TRP A 83 -39.63 4.09 4.57
N PRO A 84 -40.84 3.54 4.77
CA PRO A 84 -41.15 2.37 5.60
C PRO A 84 -40.73 1.03 4.94
N PRO A 85 -40.56 -0.05 5.73
CA PRO A 85 -40.33 -1.38 5.19
C PRO A 85 -41.45 -1.73 4.23
N SER A 86 -41.13 -2.23 3.04
CA SER A 86 -42.14 -2.82 2.16
C SER A 86 -42.55 -4.15 2.78
N ASP A 87 -43.80 -4.25 3.21
CA ASP A 87 -44.43 -5.47 3.71
C ASP A 87 -44.61 -6.48 2.56
N GLU A 88 -43.56 -7.23 2.20
CA GLU A 88 -43.64 -8.45 1.37
C GLU A 88 -42.77 -9.58 1.96
#